data_AF-A0A8B2HPL9-F1
#
_entry.id   AF-A0A8B2HPL9-F1
#
_cell.length_a   1.000
_cell.length_b   1.000
_cell.length_c   1.000
_cell.angle_alpha   90.00
_cell.angle_beta   90.00
_cell.angle_gamma   90.00
#
_symmetry.space_group_name_H-M   'P 1'
#
loop_
_entity.id
_entity.type
_entity.pdbx_description
1 polymer ?
#
loop_
_entity_poly.entity_id
_entity_poly.type
_entity_poly.pdbx_seq_one_letter_code
_entity_poly.pdbx_strand_id
1 'polypeptide(L)'
;MLPDKCSVSEEGKQCVNPPEFIVSIVAGKDEYMVGVTCTKHKQIVSGKIGILQNQGKLHEGKVTFSPVKAVGTDCIHGDSDDFIQLDKS
;
A
#
# COMPACT_ATOMS: atom_id res chain seq x y z
N MET A 1 8.35 -1.42 -3.36
CA MET A 1 8.39 0.01 -3.01
C MET A 1 6.95 0.53 -3.03
N LEU A 2 6.53 1.25 -1.99
CA LEU A 2 5.22 1.92 -1.98
C LEU A 2 5.33 3.22 -2.78
N PRO A 3 4.28 3.67 -3.48
CA PRO A 3 4.33 4.91 -4.23
C PRO A 3 4.46 6.11 -3.27
N ASP A 4 5.23 7.13 -3.67
CA ASP A 4 5.46 8.34 -2.87
C ASP A 4 4.22 9.24 -2.72
N LYS A 5 3.17 8.97 -3.50
CA LYS A 5 1.97 9.79 -3.60
C LYS A 5 0.71 8.97 -3.38
N CYS A 6 -0.26 9.58 -2.72
CA CYS A 6 -1.61 9.04 -2.58
C CYS A 6 -2.23 8.75 -3.97
N SER A 7 -2.98 7.64 -4.08
CA SER A 7 -3.60 7.18 -5.33
C SER A 7 -4.84 7.99 -5.74
N VAL A 8 -5.21 9.03 -5.00
CA VAL A 8 -6.43 9.81 -5.20
C VAL A 8 -6.16 11.04 -6.06
N SER A 9 -7.05 11.29 -7.02
CA SER A 9 -7.09 12.52 -7.80
C SER A 9 -8.36 13.31 -7.47
N GLU A 10 -8.21 14.58 -7.14
CA GLU A 10 -9.30 15.53 -6.90
C GLU A 10 -9.21 16.65 -7.95
N GLU A 11 -10.34 16.99 -8.59
CA GLU A 11 -10.41 18.08 -9.58
C GLU A 11 -9.36 17.98 -10.72
N GLY A 12 -9.02 16.75 -11.13
CA GLY A 12 -8.01 16.48 -12.15
C GLY A 12 -6.56 16.63 -11.68
N LYS A 13 -6.31 16.96 -10.41
CA LYS A 13 -4.99 17.03 -9.80
C LYS A 13 -4.73 15.79 -8.94
N GLN A 14 -3.62 15.13 -9.20
CA GLN A 14 -3.16 14.03 -8.36
C GLN A 14 -2.76 14.56 -6.98
N CYS A 15 -3.19 13.87 -5.93
CA CYS A 15 -2.78 14.20 -4.57
C CYS A 15 -1.26 14.09 -4.42
N VAL A 16 -0.63 15.15 -3.92
CA VAL A 16 0.82 15.19 -3.66
C VAL A 16 1.20 14.74 -2.25
N ASN A 17 0.22 14.43 -1.41
CA ASN A 17 0.48 14.00 -0.04
C ASN A 17 1.03 12.56 -0.03
N PRO A 18 1.98 12.28 0.86
CA PRO A 18 2.47 10.93 1.07
C PRO A 18 1.32 10.03 1.57
N PRO A 19 1.31 8.75 1.18
CA PRO A 19 0.36 7.80 1.71
C PRO A 19 0.68 7.45 3.17
N GLU A 20 -0.36 7.45 3.99
CA GLU A 20 -0.27 7.09 5.42
C GLU A 20 -0.99 5.78 5.72
N PHE A 21 -1.89 5.36 4.82
CA PHE A 21 -2.68 4.15 4.97
C PHE A 21 -2.65 3.32 3.70
N ILE A 22 -2.48 2.02 3.88
CA ILE A 22 -2.77 1.00 2.88
C ILE A 22 -4.26 0.68 2.99
N VAL A 23 -4.95 0.72 1.86
CA VAL A 23 -6.34 0.28 1.76
C VAL A 23 -6.36 -1.08 1.08
N SER A 24 -6.98 -2.07 1.71
CA SER A 24 -7.24 -3.36 1.08
C SER A 24 -8.72 -3.72 1.07
N ILE A 25 -9.14 -4.42 0.02
CA ILE A 25 -10.49 -4.99 -0.08
C ILE A 25 -10.37 -6.49 0.15
N VAL A 26 -10.89 -6.93 1.30
CA VAL A 26 -10.94 -8.34 1.70
C VAL A 26 -12.30 -8.92 1.33
N ALA A 27 -12.34 -9.89 0.43
CA ALA A 27 -13.57 -10.61 0.11
C ALA A 27 -13.38 -12.10 0.43
N GLY A 28 -14.12 -12.60 1.42
CA GLY A 28 -13.94 -13.96 1.92
C GLY A 28 -12.59 -14.13 2.63
N LYS A 29 -11.70 -14.92 2.04
CA LYS A 29 -10.34 -15.20 2.55
C LYS A 29 -9.23 -14.53 1.74
N ASP A 30 -9.58 -13.87 0.64
CA ASP A 30 -8.63 -13.35 -0.32
C ASP A 30 -8.60 -11.81 -0.28
N GLU A 31 -7.40 -11.25 -0.40
CA GLU A 31 -7.19 -9.82 -0.60
C GLU A 31 -7.15 -9.54 -2.11
N TYR A 32 -8.18 -8.84 -2.60
CA TYR A 32 -8.37 -8.62 -4.04
C TYR A 32 -7.67 -7.35 -4.55
N MET A 33 -7.55 -6.35 -3.70
CA MET A 33 -7.02 -5.04 -4.11
C MET A 33 -6.26 -4.42 -2.96
N VAL A 34 -5.11 -3.81 -3.30
CA VAL A 34 -4.28 -3.01 -2.40
C VAL A 34 -4.06 -1.65 -3.05
N GLY A 35 -4.42 -0.60 -2.34
CA GLY A 35 -4.15 0.78 -2.73
C GLY A 35 -3.54 1.56 -1.56
N VAL A 36 -3.21 2.82 -1.79
CA VAL A 36 -2.71 3.69 -0.72
C VAL A 36 -3.44 5.03 -0.69
N THR A 37 -3.65 5.55 0.50
CA THR A 37 -4.33 6.83 0.72
C THR A 37 -3.68 7.62 1.86
N CYS A 38 -3.89 8.93 1.85
CA CYS A 38 -3.50 9.83 2.93
C CYS A 38 -4.69 10.05 3.88
N THR A 39 -4.44 10.58 5.09
CA THR A 39 -5.49 10.80 6.10
C THR A 39 -6.66 11.63 5.55
N LYS A 40 -6.36 12.69 4.78
CA LYS A 40 -7.37 13.56 4.16
C LYS A 40 -8.33 12.80 3.23
N HIS A 41 -7.79 11.90 2.40
CA HIS A 41 -8.58 11.19 1.40
C HIS A 41 -9.13 9.85 1.88
N LYS A 42 -8.89 9.46 3.14
CA LYS A 42 -9.38 8.19 3.70
C LYS A 42 -10.91 8.05 3.57
N GLN A 43 -11.66 9.09 3.93
CA GLN A 43 -13.13 9.05 3.88
C GLN A 43 -13.65 8.99 2.43
N ILE A 44 -13.06 9.78 1.54
CA ILE A 44 -13.43 9.82 0.11
C ILE A 44 -13.16 8.46 -0.55
N VAL A 45 -12.01 7.84 -0.26
CA VAL A 45 -11.67 6.50 -0.76
C VAL A 45 -12.65 5.46 -0.23
N SER A 46 -12.94 5.47 1.08
CA SER A 46 -13.91 4.53 1.66
C SER A 46 -15.29 4.66 1.02
N GLY A 47 -15.76 5.89 0.79
CA GLY A 47 -17.02 6.15 0.11
C GLY A 47 -17.01 5.70 -1.35
N LYS A 48 -15.96 6.03 -2.12
CA LYS A 48 -15.82 5.60 -3.52
C LYS A 48 -15.78 4.08 -3.65
N ILE A 49 -15.05 3.38 -2.79
CA ILE A 49 -15.00 1.91 -2.80
C ILE A 49 -16.40 1.34 -2.55
N GLY A 50 -17.12 1.86 -1.55
CA GLY A 50 -18.49 1.43 -1.27
C GLY A 50 -19.44 1.63 -2.46
N ILE A 51 -19.36 2.78 -3.15
CA ILE A 51 -20.15 3.05 -4.36
C ILE A 51 -19.78 2.06 -5.48
N LEU A 52 -18.49 1.80 -5.69
CA LEU A 52 -18.02 0.88 -6.74
C LEU A 52 -18.40 -0.57 -6.46
N GLN A 53 -18.41 -0.99 -5.19
CA GLN A 53 -18.94 -2.30 -4.78
C GLN A 53 -20.44 -2.39 -5.04
N ASN A 54 -21.21 -1.35 -4.69
CA ASN A 54 -22.64 -1.31 -4.93
C ASN A 54 -22.99 -1.32 -6.44
N GLN A 55 -22.14 -0.73 -7.27
CA GLN A 55 -22.25 -0.78 -8.74
C GLN A 55 -21.81 -2.11 -9.35
N GLY A 56 -21.33 -3.08 -8.55
CA GLY A 56 -20.80 -4.36 -9.04
C GLY A 56 -19.48 -4.23 -9.82
N LYS A 57 -18.79 -3.09 -9.73
CA LYS A 57 -17.49 -2.87 -10.39
C LYS A 57 -16.32 -3.37 -9.55
N LEU A 58 -16.52 -3.48 -8.24
CA LEU A 58 -15.57 -4.06 -7.29
C LEU A 58 -16.23 -5.21 -6.55
N HIS A 59 -15.42 -6.20 -6.17
CA HIS A 59 -15.90 -7.32 -5.36
C HIS A 59 -16.47 -6.82 -4.04
N GLU A 60 -17.64 -7.33 -3.66
CA GLU A 60 -18.22 -7.06 -2.34
C GLU A 60 -17.29 -7.64 -1.27
N GLY A 61 -16.76 -6.76 -0.42
CA GLY A 61 -15.72 -7.09 0.53
C GLY A 61 -15.52 -5.99 1.56
N LYS A 62 -14.89 -6.34 2.67
CA LYS A 62 -14.59 -5.39 3.74
C LYS A 62 -13.38 -4.55 3.37
N VAL A 63 -13.57 -3.23 3.38
CA VAL A 63 -12.47 -2.27 3.23
C VAL A 63 -11.70 -2.18 4.55
N THR A 64 -10.41 -2.48 4.50
CA THR A 64 -9.49 -2.41 5.64
C THR A 64 -8.47 -1.31 5.41
N PHE A 65 -8.18 -0.52 6.45
CA PHE A 65 -7.17 0.53 6.41
C PHE A 65 -6.06 0.21 7.40
N SER A 66 -4.86 -0.08 6.89
CA SER A 66 -3.68 -0.40 7.69
C SER A 66 -2.68 0.75 7.61
N PRO A 67 -2.19 1.29 8.74
CA PRO A 67 -1.21 2.36 8.71
C PRO A 67 0.09 1.89 8.04
N VAL A 68 0.65 2.72 7.16
CA VAL A 68 1.95 2.46 6.53
C VAL A 68 3.02 2.71 7.58
N LYS A 69 3.84 1.69 7.84
CA LYS A 69 5.08 1.83 8.61
C LYS A 69 6.23 1.77 7.61
N ALA A 70 6.92 2.90 7.41
CA ALA A 70 8.13 2.91 6.60
C ALA A 70 9.21 2.11 7.34
N VAL A 71 9.52 0.92 6.83
CA VAL A 71 10.65 0.13 7.30
C VAL A 71 11.82 0.47 6.38
N GLY A 72 12.77 1.25 6.87
CA GLY A 72 14.06 1.40 6.22
C GLY A 72 14.85 0.14 6.44
N THR A 73 14.99 -0.68 5.41
CA THR A 73 15.95 -1.79 5.40
C THR A 73 17.21 -1.27 4.72
N ASP A 74 18.33 -1.26 5.43
CA ASP A 74 19.63 -1.05 4.81
C ASP A 74 19.85 -2.22 3.84
N CYS A 75 19.87 -1.94 2.54
CA CYS A 75 20.06 -2.97 1.52
C CYS A 75 21.50 -3.44 1.58
N ILE A 76 21.77 -4.50 2.34
CA ILE A 76 23.08 -5.13 2.39
C ILE A 76 23.27 -5.89 1.07
N HIS A 77 24.11 -5.34 0.19
CA HIS A 77 24.51 -5.99 -1.05
C HIS A 77 25.47 -7.12 -0.67
N GLY A 78 24.97 -8.35 -0.58
CA GLY A 78 25.81 -9.53 -0.43
C GLY A 78 26.53 -9.82 -1.73
N ASP A 79 27.51 -8.99 -2.09
CA ASP A 79 28.48 -9.33 -3.13
C ASP A 79 29.44 -10.41 -2.59
N SER A 80 29.99 -11.24 -3.49
CA SER A 80 30.82 -12.39 -3.12
C SER A 80 32.17 -12.02 -2.47
N ASP A 81 32.45 -10.72 -2.30
CA ASP A 81 33.61 -10.20 -1.56
C ASP A 81 33.37 -10.10 -0.03
N ASP A 82 32.11 -10.22 0.45
CA ASP A 82 31.78 -10.11 1.89
C ASP A 82 31.93 -11.46 2.66
N PHE A 83 32.35 -12.52 1.98
CA PHE A 83 32.62 -13.81 2.61
C PHE A 83 34.00 -13.80 3.28
N ILE A 84 34.03 -13.62 4.59
CA ILE A 84 35.24 -13.87 5.39
C ILE A 84 35.51 -15.39 5.37
N GLN A 85 36.57 -15.84 4.69
CA GLN A 85 37.10 -17.19 4.84
C GLN A 85 37.61 -17.36 6.27
N LEU A 86 36.89 -18.16 7.06
CA LEU A 86 37.42 -18.66 8.32
C LEU A 86 38.37 -19.81 8.00
N ASP A 87 39.68 -19.53 8.04
CA ASP A 87 40.71 -20.57 8.03
C ASP A 87 40.49 -21.52 9.22
N LYS A 88 40.26 -22.80 8.90
CA LYS A 88 40.25 -23.88 9.88
C LYS A 88 41.70 -24.22 10.22
N SER A 89 42.17 -23.78 11.40
CA SER A 89 43.34 -24.37 12.07
C SER A 89 43.02 -25.75 12.62
#